data_AF-A0A835S744-F1
#
_entry.id   AF-A0A835S744-F1
#
_cell.length_a   1.000
_cell.length_b   1.000
_cell.length_c   1.000
_cell.angle_alpha   90.00
_cell.angle_beta   90.00
_cell.angle_gamma   90.00
#
_symmetry.space_group_name_H-M   'P 1'
#
loop_
_entity.id
_entity.type
_entity.pdbx_description
1 polymer ?
#
loop_
_entity_poly.entity_id
_entity_poly.type
_entity_poly.pdbx_seq_one_letter_code
_entity_poly.pdbx_strand_id
1 'polypeptide(L)'
;MLEAACPGLYLDKQGKYWDVPLSIAVDLASITYGSGLDYHVCLQHNSGQPKHIFGDQTFEPPMPLLPGLCAKAAMSIKKHVKFWRGKEGKLKLVQPYDVFLSNPHISGVGILGAVASASLGENSARFSIKEGLICHIPSSGLCFRKNHFALFSDLFASITFKTQVGTFQRLFLDLTKLDAHLAFPSVSTFLCGATSIAKNFYYSQKLDATALHPICPNLSVSLQQQIIGPFSFRFQSGIVLDSKDCKKLGQLEDTVYAIDWALKVLGSAKASFWYSPSRQEGMVELRFFEN
;
A
#
# COMPACT_ATOMS: atom_id res chain seq x y z
N MET A 1 -10.33 -12.41 10.74
CA MET A 1 -9.45 -11.94 11.81
C MET A 1 -10.08 -10.70 12.40
N LEU A 2 -10.18 -10.61 13.73
CA LEU A 2 -10.61 -9.41 14.45
C LEU A 2 -9.37 -8.82 15.12
N GLU A 3 -9.05 -7.57 14.83
CA GLU A 3 -7.91 -6.85 15.40
C GLU A 3 -8.43 -5.58 16.09
N ALA A 4 -7.91 -5.31 17.28
CA ALA A 4 -8.18 -4.08 18.00
C ALA A 4 -6.84 -3.38 18.26
N ALA A 5 -6.73 -2.13 17.83
CA ALA A 5 -5.53 -1.33 17.98
C ALA A 5 -5.84 -0.03 18.72
N CYS A 6 -4.97 0.33 19.66
CA CYS A 6 -4.99 1.62 20.35
C CYS A 6 -3.64 2.32 20.14
N PRO A 7 -3.39 2.93 18.96
CA PRO A 7 -2.10 3.52 18.67
C PRO A 7 -1.94 4.84 19.43
N GLY A 8 -0.83 5.00 20.15
CA GLY A 8 -0.40 6.29 20.71
C GLY A 8 0.37 7.17 19.71
N LEU A 9 0.82 6.62 18.58
CA LEU A 9 1.62 7.33 17.59
C LEU A 9 1.11 7.03 16.17
N TYR A 10 0.89 8.06 15.36
CA TYR A 10 0.53 7.93 13.95
C TYR A 10 1.63 8.51 13.06
N LEU A 11 2.01 7.75 12.03
CA LEU A 11 2.94 8.19 11.00
C LEU A 11 2.17 8.67 9.77
N ASP A 12 2.37 9.92 9.38
CA ASP A 12 1.80 10.48 8.15
C ASP A 12 2.60 10.07 6.91
N LYS A 13 2.00 10.19 5.72
CA LYS A 13 2.63 9.94 4.42
C LYS A 13 3.91 10.76 4.19
N GLN A 14 4.01 11.91 4.84
CA GLN A 14 5.20 12.79 4.80
C GLN A 14 6.31 12.36 5.77
N GLY A 15 6.17 11.21 6.46
CA GLY A 15 7.14 10.75 7.45
C GLY A 15 7.08 11.49 8.79
N LYS A 16 5.97 12.16 9.09
CA LYS A 16 5.80 12.95 10.33
C LYS A 16 5.02 12.17 11.39
N TYR A 17 5.46 12.28 12.64
CA TYR A 17 4.83 11.61 13.78
C TYR A 17 3.82 12.52 14.49
N TRP A 18 2.63 11.98 14.72
CA TRP A 18 1.51 12.62 15.39
C TRP A 18 1.10 11.82 16.61
N ASP A 19 1.03 12.50 17.75
CA ASP A 19 0.44 11.98 18.98
C ASP A 19 -1.07 12.22 18.95
N VAL A 20 -1.85 11.16 19.13
CA VAL A 20 -3.31 11.21 19.15
C VAL A 20 -3.79 10.83 20.55
N PRO A 21 -4.41 11.75 21.31
CA PRO A 21 -4.75 11.52 22.72
C PRO A 21 -5.56 10.26 22.97
N LEU A 22 -6.50 9.93 22.07
CA LEU A 22 -7.21 8.66 22.08
C LEU A 22 -7.54 8.24 20.64
N SER A 23 -7.04 7.08 20.23
CA SER A 23 -7.38 6.45 18.95
C SER A 23 -7.73 5.00 19.23
N ILE A 24 -8.97 4.61 18.93
CA ILE A 24 -9.44 3.24 19.06
C ILE A 24 -9.87 2.77 17.68
N ALA A 25 -9.28 1.67 17.20
CA ALA A 25 -9.67 1.04 15.96
C ALA A 25 -10.02 -0.42 16.19
N VAL A 26 -11.13 -0.86 15.59
CA VAL A 26 -11.57 -2.25 15.52
C VAL A 26 -11.65 -2.63 14.05
N ASP A 27 -10.90 -3.64 13.64
CA ASP A 27 -10.83 -4.11 12.26
C ASP A 27 -11.26 -5.59 12.17
N LEU A 28 -12.13 -5.88 11.22
CA LEU A 28 -12.61 -7.20 10.89
C LEU A 28 -12.32 -7.49 9.41
N ALA A 29 -11.39 -8.41 9.16
CA ALA A 29 -11.05 -8.84 7.81
C ALA A 29 -11.37 -10.32 7.58
N SER A 30 -11.89 -10.66 6.40
CA SER A 30 -12.01 -12.04 5.94
C SER A 30 -10.65 -12.63 5.58
N ILE A 31 -10.48 -13.93 5.78
CA ILE A 31 -9.28 -14.65 5.37
C ILE A 31 -9.66 -15.60 4.24
N THR A 32 -9.36 -15.24 3.00
CA THR A 32 -9.58 -16.12 1.85
C THR A 32 -8.27 -16.74 1.37
N TYR A 33 -8.24 -18.07 1.28
CA TYR A 33 -7.10 -18.78 0.72
C TYR A 33 -7.21 -18.86 -0.81
N GLY A 34 -6.47 -18.00 -1.51
CA GLY A 34 -6.35 -18.05 -2.97
C GLY A 34 -7.22 -17.02 -3.71
N SER A 35 -8.18 -17.50 -4.51
CA SER A 35 -9.13 -16.64 -5.22
C SER A 35 -10.48 -16.66 -4.51
N GLY A 36 -11.11 -15.51 -4.35
CA GLY A 36 -12.43 -15.42 -3.75
C GLY A 36 -12.79 -13.99 -3.38
N LEU A 37 -13.79 -13.86 -2.51
CA LEU A 37 -14.34 -12.59 -2.08
C LEU A 37 -13.76 -12.24 -0.72
N ASP A 38 -13.05 -11.13 -0.66
CA ASP A 38 -12.46 -10.58 0.55
C ASP A 38 -13.28 -9.37 1.01
N TYR A 39 -13.64 -9.32 2.29
CA TYR A 39 -14.24 -8.16 2.93
C TYR A 39 -13.38 -7.68 4.10
N HIS A 40 -13.41 -6.37 4.34
CA HIS A 40 -12.71 -5.72 5.42
C HIS A 40 -13.61 -4.62 5.99
N VAL A 41 -13.87 -4.64 7.29
CA VAL A 41 -14.71 -3.65 7.98
C VAL A 41 -13.91 -3.08 9.14
N CYS A 42 -13.65 -1.78 9.11
CA CYS A 42 -12.91 -1.06 10.13
C CYS A 42 -13.77 0.03 10.75
N LEU A 43 -13.82 0.08 12.08
CA LEU A 43 -14.44 1.14 12.86
C LEU A 43 -13.35 1.83 13.68
N GLN A 44 -13.20 3.13 13.46
CA GLN A 44 -12.20 3.97 14.11
C GLN A 44 -12.89 5.10 14.86
N HIS A 45 -12.49 5.32 16.11
CA HIS A 45 -12.89 6.45 16.92
C HIS A 45 -11.64 7.19 17.39
N ASN A 46 -11.54 8.47 17.02
CA ASN A 46 -10.49 9.35 17.48
C ASN A 46 -11.09 10.43 18.39
N SER A 47 -10.40 10.76 19.47
CA SER A 47 -10.77 11.83 20.39
C SER A 47 -9.54 12.64 20.81
N GLY A 48 -9.76 13.93 21.08
CA GLY A 48 -8.72 14.91 21.35
C GLY A 48 -8.11 15.53 20.10
N GLN A 49 -7.30 16.57 20.29
CA GLN A 49 -6.60 17.24 19.20
C GLN A 49 -5.21 16.60 19.01
N PRO A 50 -4.89 16.13 17.79
CA PRO A 50 -3.60 15.54 17.49
C PRO A 50 -2.47 16.57 17.60
N LYS A 51 -1.35 16.17 18.21
CA LYS A 51 -0.17 17.03 18.40
C LYS A 51 1.00 16.48 17.60
N HIS A 52 1.72 17.36 16.92
CA HIS A 52 2.96 16.99 16.24
C HIS A 52 4.09 16.85 17.26
N ILE A 53 4.85 15.74 17.20
CA ILE A 53 5.83 15.42 18.24
C ILE A 53 7.16 16.18 18.03
N PHE A 54 7.52 16.51 16.78
CA PHE A 54 8.85 17.02 16.42
C PHE A 54 8.83 18.34 15.62
N GLY A 55 7.96 19.30 15.92
CA GLY A 55 7.94 20.56 15.15
C GLY A 55 7.01 21.64 15.69
N ASP A 56 7.25 22.86 15.19
CA ASP A 56 6.53 24.09 15.56
C ASP A 56 5.03 24.02 15.21
N GLN A 57 4.20 24.76 15.95
CA GLN A 57 2.72 24.69 15.99
C GLN A 57 1.98 25.05 14.68
N THR A 58 2.68 25.18 13.55
CA THR A 58 2.15 25.71 12.28
C THR A 58 1.64 24.64 11.31
N PHE A 59 1.77 23.35 11.60
CA PHE A 59 1.28 22.29 10.73
C PHE A 59 -0.14 21.85 11.10
N GLU A 60 -1.08 22.00 10.17
CA GLU A 60 -2.41 21.43 10.33
C GLU A 60 -2.34 19.90 10.39
N PRO A 61 -3.06 19.27 11.32
CA PRO A 61 -3.06 17.82 11.44
C PRO A 61 -3.70 17.17 10.21
N PRO A 62 -3.22 15.99 9.79
CA PRO A 62 -3.88 15.21 8.77
C PRO A 62 -5.34 15.02 9.17
N MET A 63 -6.27 15.33 8.26
CA MET A 63 -7.69 15.10 8.49
C MET A 63 -8.00 13.66 8.97
N PRO A 64 -7.24 12.61 8.55
CA PRO A 64 -7.14 11.29 9.18
C PRO A 64 -7.04 11.16 10.71
N LEU A 65 -6.69 12.22 11.41
CA LEU A 65 -6.51 12.26 12.86
C LEU A 65 -7.53 13.14 13.58
N LEU A 66 -8.36 13.88 12.86
CA LEU A 66 -9.37 14.74 13.48
C LEU A 66 -10.37 13.92 14.30
N PRO A 67 -10.89 14.50 15.40
CA PRO A 67 -11.79 13.81 16.31
C PRO A 67 -13.11 13.45 15.61
N GLY A 68 -13.60 12.25 15.92
CA GLY A 68 -14.85 11.73 15.38
C GLY A 68 -14.87 10.21 15.25
N LEU A 69 -16.00 9.71 14.80
CA LEU A 69 -16.23 8.30 14.48
C LEU A 69 -16.10 8.12 12.96
N CYS A 70 -15.42 7.07 12.52
CA CYS A 70 -15.32 6.67 11.13
C CYS A 70 -15.55 5.18 10.99
N ALA A 71 -16.51 4.79 10.16
CA ALA A 71 -16.70 3.41 9.75
C ALA A 71 -16.27 3.27 8.28
N LYS A 72 -15.51 2.25 7.97
CA LYS A 72 -15.08 1.91 6.61
C LYS A 72 -15.40 0.45 6.35
N ALA A 73 -15.95 0.16 5.18
CA ALA A 73 -16.19 -1.19 4.71
C ALA A 73 -15.64 -1.30 3.29
N ALA A 74 -14.86 -2.33 3.02
CA ALA A 74 -14.36 -2.67 1.70
C ALA A 74 -14.75 -4.10 1.35
N MET A 75 -15.13 -4.31 0.10
CA MET A 75 -15.38 -5.63 -0.47
C MET A 75 -14.58 -5.74 -1.75
N SER A 76 -13.91 -6.87 -1.96
CA SER A 76 -13.07 -7.09 -3.13
C SER A 76 -13.13 -8.52 -3.61
N ILE A 77 -12.95 -8.70 -4.90
CA ILE A 77 -12.81 -10.00 -5.54
C ILE A 77 -11.36 -10.13 -5.95
N LYS A 78 -10.72 -11.15 -5.43
CA LYS A 78 -9.34 -11.50 -5.67
C LYS A 78 -9.28 -12.69 -6.61
N LYS A 79 -8.54 -12.54 -7.71
CA LYS A 79 -8.24 -13.64 -8.64
C LYS A 79 -6.74 -13.91 -8.64
N HIS A 80 -6.38 -15.09 -8.19
CA HIS A 80 -5.01 -15.58 -8.16
C HIS A 80 -4.78 -16.56 -9.32
N VAL A 81 -3.84 -16.23 -10.21
CA VAL A 81 -3.42 -17.05 -11.35
C VAL A 81 -2.00 -17.54 -11.13
N LYS A 82 -1.78 -18.86 -11.15
CA LYS A 82 -0.43 -19.45 -11.12
C LYS A 82 -0.04 -19.76 -12.56
N PHE A 83 0.90 -19.01 -13.10
CA PHE A 83 1.40 -19.23 -14.46
C PHE A 83 2.35 -20.42 -14.50
N TRP A 84 3.24 -20.51 -13.51
CA TRP A 84 4.22 -21.59 -13.44
C TRP A 84 4.63 -21.88 -12.00
N ARG A 85 4.99 -23.14 -11.73
CA ARG A 85 5.56 -23.58 -10.46
C ARG A 85 6.55 -24.70 -10.74
N GLY A 86 7.83 -24.44 -10.51
CA GLY A 86 8.87 -25.46 -10.63
C GLY A 86 8.79 -26.41 -9.45
N LYS A 87 8.49 -27.69 -9.71
CA LYS A 87 8.55 -28.76 -8.71
C LYS A 87 9.88 -29.54 -8.75
N GLU A 88 10.64 -29.43 -9.84
CA GLU A 88 11.66 -30.43 -10.21
C GLU A 88 13.12 -30.06 -9.88
N GLY A 89 13.38 -28.93 -9.22
CA GLY A 89 14.75 -28.42 -9.02
C GLY A 89 15.37 -28.62 -7.64
N LYS A 90 14.70 -29.25 -6.67
CA LYS A 90 15.24 -29.35 -5.31
C LYS A 90 16.43 -30.30 -5.28
N LEU A 91 17.60 -29.79 -4.89
CA LEU A 91 18.77 -30.60 -4.58
C LEU A 91 18.39 -31.55 -3.42
N LYS A 92 18.27 -32.85 -3.73
CA LYS A 92 17.74 -33.89 -2.82
C LYS A 92 18.49 -34.02 -1.48
N LEU A 93 19.65 -33.37 -1.34
CA LEU A 93 20.56 -33.50 -0.20
C LEU A 93 20.87 -32.17 0.50
N VAL A 94 20.31 -31.03 0.04
CA VAL A 94 20.59 -29.71 0.61
C VAL A 94 19.30 -29.06 1.08
N GLN A 95 19.18 -28.87 2.39
CA GLN A 95 18.06 -28.11 2.97
C GLN A 95 18.16 -26.64 2.51
N PRO A 96 17.07 -26.06 1.97
CA PRO A 96 17.04 -24.66 1.62
C PRO A 96 17.27 -23.80 2.87
N TYR A 97 17.85 -22.60 2.69
CA TYR A 97 18.02 -21.64 3.78
C TYR A 97 16.65 -21.19 4.34
N ASP A 98 15.62 -21.21 3.50
CA ASP A 98 14.22 -20.97 3.86
C ASP A 98 13.30 -21.91 3.05
N VAL A 99 12.44 -22.66 3.75
CA VAL A 99 11.52 -23.63 3.13
C VAL A 99 10.49 -22.95 2.23
N PHE A 100 10.03 -21.74 2.57
CA PHE A 100 9.03 -21.02 1.79
C PHE A 100 9.59 -20.48 0.47
N LEU A 101 10.89 -20.16 0.45
CA LEU A 101 11.60 -19.71 -0.74
C LEU A 101 12.15 -20.88 -1.59
N SER A 102 11.86 -22.13 -1.21
CA SER A 102 12.37 -23.30 -1.93
C SER A 102 11.64 -23.63 -3.24
N ASN A 103 10.48 -23.02 -3.49
CA ASN A 103 9.64 -23.35 -4.63
C ASN A 103 9.59 -22.17 -5.62
N PRO A 104 10.31 -22.24 -6.75
CA PRO A 104 10.25 -21.20 -7.76
C PRO A 104 8.84 -21.18 -8.38
N HIS A 105 8.29 -19.98 -8.56
CA HIS A 105 6.93 -19.80 -9.03
C HIS A 105 6.74 -18.47 -9.71
N ILE A 106 5.79 -18.44 -10.64
CA ILE A 106 5.34 -17.24 -11.32
C ILE A 106 3.83 -17.16 -11.11
N SER A 107 3.36 -16.06 -10.56
CA SER A 107 1.95 -15.85 -10.23
C SER A 107 1.53 -14.40 -10.47
N GLY A 108 0.28 -14.23 -10.87
CA GLY A 108 -0.39 -12.94 -10.95
C GLY A 108 -1.60 -12.94 -10.04
N VAL A 109 -1.87 -11.79 -9.42
CA VAL A 109 -3.05 -11.57 -8.59
C VAL A 109 -3.72 -10.28 -9.05
N GLY A 110 -4.95 -10.38 -9.53
CA GLY A 110 -5.81 -9.22 -9.78
C GLY A 110 -6.79 -9.03 -8.62
N ILE A 111 -7.01 -7.80 -8.21
CA ILE A 111 -8.00 -7.42 -7.21
C ILE A 111 -8.87 -6.31 -7.80
N LEU A 112 -10.18 -6.49 -7.70
CA LEU A 112 -11.18 -5.47 -8.01
C LEU A 112 -12.10 -5.34 -6.80
N GLY A 113 -12.35 -4.12 -6.32
CA GLY A 113 -13.16 -3.92 -5.13
C GLY A 113 -13.88 -2.59 -5.06
N ALA A 114 -14.74 -2.49 -4.06
CA ALA A 114 -15.48 -1.32 -3.68
C ALA A 114 -15.16 -0.97 -2.23
N VAL A 115 -15.13 0.33 -1.91
CA VAL A 115 -14.98 0.84 -0.57
C VAL A 115 -16.09 1.83 -0.28
N ALA A 116 -16.71 1.71 0.89
CA ALA A 116 -17.65 2.66 1.45
C ALA A 116 -17.13 3.14 2.79
N SER A 117 -17.26 4.43 3.08
CA SER A 117 -16.89 5.00 4.37
C SER A 117 -17.89 6.01 4.85
N ALA A 118 -18.24 5.94 6.12
CA ALA A 118 -19.02 6.91 6.84
C ALA A 118 -18.13 7.59 7.89
N SER A 119 -18.32 8.87 8.11
CA SER A 119 -17.67 9.62 9.19
C SER A 119 -18.66 10.55 9.85
N LEU A 120 -18.49 10.72 11.15
CA LEU A 120 -19.29 11.59 12.00
C LEU A 120 -18.35 12.40 12.90
N GLY A 121 -18.51 13.72 12.91
CA GLY A 121 -17.70 14.67 13.67
C GLY A 121 -16.89 15.62 12.78
N GLU A 122 -15.88 16.27 13.36
CA GLU A 122 -14.91 17.11 12.64
C GLU A 122 -14.18 16.33 11.54
N ASN A 123 -14.12 15.02 11.74
CA ASN A 123 -13.58 14.08 10.80
C ASN A 123 -14.29 14.01 9.43
N SER A 124 -15.52 14.53 9.35
CA SER A 124 -16.26 14.66 8.09
C SER A 124 -15.61 15.62 7.10
N ALA A 125 -14.74 16.53 7.58
CA ALA A 125 -14.01 17.46 6.72
C ALA A 125 -13.05 16.77 5.74
N ARG A 126 -12.62 15.52 6.03
CA ARG A 126 -11.81 14.67 5.12
C ARG A 126 -12.39 14.58 3.70
N PHE A 127 -13.71 14.61 3.59
CA PHE A 127 -14.41 14.45 2.33
C PHE A 127 -14.61 15.78 1.58
N SER A 128 -14.42 16.92 2.25
CA SER A 128 -14.60 18.28 1.70
C SER A 128 -13.52 18.70 0.71
N ILE A 129 -12.27 18.29 0.91
CA ILE A 129 -11.18 18.54 -0.06
C ILE A 129 -11.31 17.60 -1.25
N LYS A 130 -11.79 16.36 -1.03
CA LYS A 130 -12.12 15.47 -2.13
C LYS A 130 -13.24 16.08 -2.97
N GLU A 131 -14.28 16.69 -2.36
CA GLU A 131 -15.32 17.46 -3.06
C GLU A 131 -14.77 18.65 -3.87
N GLY A 132 -13.73 19.35 -3.40
CA GLY A 132 -13.07 20.42 -4.17
C GLY A 132 -12.27 19.93 -5.40
N LEU A 133 -11.84 18.67 -5.40
CA LEU A 133 -11.19 17.98 -6.53
C LEU A 133 -12.17 17.13 -7.36
N ILE A 134 -13.33 16.80 -6.79
CA ILE A 134 -14.38 16.02 -7.44
C ILE A 134 -15.24 16.97 -8.25
N CYS A 135 -15.04 16.97 -9.57
CA CYS A 135 -15.94 17.65 -10.49
C CYS A 135 -17.39 17.19 -10.23
N HIS A 136 -18.33 18.15 -10.20
CA HIS A 136 -19.77 17.93 -10.21
C HIS A 136 -20.18 17.07 -11.41
N ILE A 137 -20.02 15.75 -11.29
CA ILE A 137 -20.41 14.77 -12.31
C ILE A 137 -21.32 13.77 -11.61
N PRO A 138 -22.55 13.54 -12.13
CA PRO A 138 -23.43 12.53 -11.57
C PRO A 138 -22.95 11.17 -12.08
N SER A 139 -22.03 10.49 -11.37
CA SER A 139 -22.00 9.01 -11.31
C SER A 139 -20.84 8.41 -10.50
N SER A 140 -21.20 7.34 -9.77
CA SER A 140 -20.40 6.30 -9.11
C SER A 140 -19.70 6.61 -7.77
N GLY A 141 -19.32 7.85 -7.49
CA GLY A 141 -18.83 8.25 -6.16
C GLY A 141 -19.89 9.05 -5.38
N LEU A 142 -20.58 8.42 -4.42
CA LEU A 142 -21.57 9.12 -3.60
C LEU A 142 -20.87 9.75 -2.39
N CYS A 143 -20.50 11.02 -2.52
CA CYS A 143 -20.10 11.84 -1.38
C CYS A 143 -21.31 12.62 -0.86
N PHE A 144 -21.78 12.33 0.34
CA PHE A 144 -22.89 13.05 0.96
C PHE A 144 -22.46 13.62 2.29
N ARG A 145 -22.45 14.95 2.41
CA ARG A 145 -22.15 15.64 3.66
C ARG A 145 -23.36 16.41 4.17
N LYS A 146 -23.73 16.19 5.44
CA LYS A 146 -24.76 16.96 6.14
C LYS A 146 -24.43 17.04 7.63
N ASN A 147 -24.38 18.25 8.18
CA ASN A 147 -24.30 18.51 9.62
C ASN A 147 -23.30 17.61 10.39
N HIS A 148 -22.01 17.68 10.02
CA HIS A 148 -20.90 16.87 10.57
C HIS A 148 -20.89 15.37 10.24
N PHE A 149 -21.78 14.90 9.37
CA PHE A 149 -21.75 13.54 8.84
C PHE A 149 -21.30 13.56 7.38
N ALA A 150 -20.44 12.63 6.97
CA ALA A 150 -20.05 12.43 5.59
C ALA A 150 -20.02 10.95 5.21
N LEU A 151 -20.66 10.60 4.09
CA LEU A 151 -20.60 9.30 3.43
C LEU A 151 -19.78 9.42 2.15
N PHE A 152 -19.06 8.36 1.82
CA PHE A 152 -18.26 8.24 0.61
C PHE A 152 -18.27 6.80 0.12
N SER A 153 -18.29 6.60 -1.20
CA SER A 153 -18.17 5.28 -1.83
C SER A 153 -17.30 5.39 -3.08
N ASP A 154 -16.50 4.36 -3.36
CA ASP A 154 -15.62 4.31 -4.52
C ASP A 154 -15.28 2.88 -4.94
N LEU A 155 -14.67 2.75 -6.12
CA LEU A 155 -14.14 1.50 -6.64
C LEU A 155 -12.61 1.59 -6.75
N PHE A 156 -11.94 0.47 -6.51
CA PHE A 156 -10.49 0.34 -6.62
C PHE A 156 -10.11 -0.93 -7.37
N ALA A 157 -8.96 -0.90 -8.02
CA ALA A 157 -8.38 -2.05 -8.71
C ALA A 157 -6.87 -2.09 -8.49
N SER A 158 -6.32 -3.30 -8.38
CA SER A 158 -4.88 -3.50 -8.38
C SER A 158 -4.47 -4.82 -9.02
N ILE A 159 -3.26 -4.85 -9.56
CA ILE A 159 -2.65 -6.01 -10.18
C ILE A 159 -1.28 -6.21 -9.55
N THR A 160 -1.03 -7.40 -9.02
CA THR A 160 0.27 -7.78 -8.46
C THR A 160 0.83 -8.93 -9.27
N PHE A 161 2.03 -8.77 -9.78
CA PHE A 161 2.80 -9.82 -10.43
C PHE A 161 3.97 -10.22 -9.53
N LYS A 162 4.10 -11.53 -9.27
CA LYS A 162 5.17 -12.09 -8.45
C LYS A 162 5.89 -13.16 -9.25
N THR A 163 7.19 -13.00 -9.39
CA THR A 163 8.07 -14.01 -10.00
C THR A 163 9.19 -14.33 -9.03
N GLN A 164 9.41 -15.61 -8.82
CA GLN A 164 10.50 -16.13 -8.02
C GLN A 164 11.19 -17.22 -8.82
N VAL A 165 12.47 -16.98 -9.10
CA VAL A 165 13.37 -17.92 -9.73
C VAL A 165 14.38 -18.37 -8.67
N GLY A 166 14.71 -19.65 -8.65
CA GLY A 166 15.63 -20.22 -7.68
C GLY A 166 14.99 -21.03 -6.56
N THR A 167 15.84 -21.84 -5.92
CA THR A 167 15.45 -22.73 -4.82
C THR A 167 16.01 -22.32 -3.47
N PHE A 168 16.82 -21.25 -3.41
CA PHE A 168 17.49 -20.76 -2.20
C PHE A 168 18.22 -21.88 -1.42
N GLN A 169 18.91 -22.74 -2.16
CA GLN A 169 19.70 -23.88 -1.71
C GLN A 169 21.19 -23.70 -2.03
N ARG A 170 21.52 -23.09 -3.18
CA ARG A 170 22.91 -22.88 -3.59
C ARG A 170 23.55 -21.75 -2.81
N LEU A 171 24.89 -21.72 -2.82
CA LEU A 171 25.67 -20.79 -2.01
C LEU A 171 25.73 -19.38 -2.59
N PHE A 172 25.48 -19.18 -3.89
CA PHE A 172 25.54 -17.87 -4.53
C PHE A 172 24.43 -17.73 -5.57
N LEU A 173 23.81 -16.53 -5.61
CA LEU A 173 22.87 -16.10 -6.65
C LEU A 173 21.77 -17.12 -7.01
N ASP A 174 21.33 -17.95 -6.05
CA ASP A 174 20.31 -18.97 -6.33
C ASP A 174 18.93 -18.33 -6.44
N LEU A 175 18.60 -17.42 -5.52
CA LEU A 175 17.29 -16.78 -5.43
C LEU A 175 17.29 -15.39 -6.07
N THR A 176 16.37 -15.21 -7.02
CA THR A 176 15.95 -13.90 -7.54
C THR A 176 14.43 -13.84 -7.48
N LYS A 177 13.91 -12.84 -6.76
CA LYS A 177 12.48 -12.60 -6.61
C LYS A 177 12.16 -11.18 -7.04
N LEU A 178 11.14 -11.01 -7.86
CA LEU A 178 10.64 -9.74 -8.31
C LEU A 178 9.13 -9.71 -8.05
N ASP A 179 8.69 -8.74 -7.25
CA ASP A 179 7.28 -8.43 -7.07
C ASP A 179 7.00 -7.03 -7.63
N ALA A 180 6.10 -6.94 -8.60
CA ALA A 180 5.59 -5.69 -9.15
C ALA A 180 4.12 -5.54 -8.78
N HIS A 181 3.75 -4.42 -8.19
CA HIS A 181 2.39 -4.09 -7.77
C HIS A 181 1.95 -2.81 -8.47
N LEU A 182 0.85 -2.89 -9.21
CA LEU A 182 0.24 -1.78 -9.90
C LEU A 182 -1.12 -1.49 -9.26
N ALA A 183 -1.26 -0.34 -8.62
CA ALA A 183 -2.51 0.13 -8.04
C ALA A 183 -3.10 1.22 -8.93
N PHE A 184 -4.34 1.03 -9.37
CA PHE A 184 -5.05 2.05 -10.13
C PHE A 184 -5.66 3.08 -9.18
N PRO A 185 -5.70 4.36 -9.58
CA PRO A 185 -6.45 5.35 -8.83
C PRO A 185 -7.91 4.95 -8.76
N SER A 186 -8.59 5.44 -7.73
CA SER A 186 -10.01 5.18 -7.54
C SER A 186 -10.84 5.71 -8.73
N VAL A 187 -11.98 5.09 -9.02
CA VAL A 187 -12.78 5.46 -10.20
C VAL A 187 -13.22 6.92 -10.11
N SER A 188 -13.61 7.40 -8.92
CA SER A 188 -13.95 8.81 -8.74
C SER A 188 -12.79 9.74 -9.10
N THR A 189 -11.57 9.46 -8.62
CA THR A 189 -10.38 10.29 -8.89
C THR A 189 -9.97 10.24 -10.35
N PHE A 190 -10.08 9.06 -10.98
CA PHE A 190 -9.79 8.90 -12.40
C PHE A 190 -10.74 9.71 -13.28
N LEU A 191 -12.06 9.61 -13.02
CA LEU A 191 -13.07 10.37 -13.77
C LEU A 191 -12.86 11.88 -13.59
N CYS A 192 -12.60 12.34 -12.36
CA CYS A 192 -12.34 13.75 -12.11
C CYS A 192 -11.10 14.23 -12.86
N GLY A 193 -10.01 13.48 -12.82
CA GLY A 193 -8.81 13.76 -13.63
C GLY A 193 -9.12 13.82 -15.11
N ALA A 194 -9.82 12.81 -15.65
CA ALA A 194 -10.17 12.74 -17.07
C ALA A 194 -11.04 13.93 -17.51
N THR A 195 -11.98 14.36 -16.68
CA THR A 195 -12.83 15.53 -16.99
C THR A 195 -12.10 16.86 -16.88
N SER A 196 -11.17 16.99 -15.93
CA SER A 196 -10.26 18.14 -15.88
C SER A 196 -9.41 18.22 -17.16
N ILE A 197 -8.91 17.08 -17.67
CA ILE A 197 -8.19 17.04 -18.95
C ILE A 197 -9.10 17.39 -20.12
N ALA A 198 -10.30 16.81 -20.20
CA ALA A 198 -11.25 17.10 -21.28
C ALA A 198 -11.66 18.58 -21.28
N LYS A 199 -11.88 19.17 -20.11
CA LYS A 199 -12.17 20.60 -19.94
C LYS A 199 -10.98 21.45 -20.39
N ASN A 200 -9.77 21.12 -19.97
CA ASN A 200 -8.56 21.84 -20.35
C ASN A 200 -8.31 21.76 -21.87
N PHE A 201 -8.58 20.59 -22.48
CA PHE A 201 -8.52 20.42 -23.93
C PHE A 201 -9.57 21.27 -24.66
N TYR A 202 -10.83 21.26 -24.18
CA TYR A 202 -11.92 22.07 -24.75
C TYR A 202 -11.61 23.58 -24.70
N TYR A 203 -11.04 24.06 -23.59
CA TYR A 203 -10.65 25.46 -23.43
C TYR A 203 -9.25 25.79 -23.99
N SER A 204 -8.60 24.87 -24.71
CA SER A 204 -7.24 25.05 -25.26
C SER A 204 -6.20 25.52 -24.22
N GLN A 205 -6.35 25.09 -22.97
CA GLN A 205 -5.40 25.41 -21.90
C GLN A 205 -4.24 24.40 -21.91
N LYS A 206 -3.04 24.87 -21.54
CA LYS A 206 -1.88 23.99 -21.41
C LYS A 206 -2.18 22.89 -20.40
N LEU A 207 -1.88 21.65 -20.78
CA LEU A 207 -2.06 20.48 -19.92
C LEU A 207 -1.26 20.67 -18.62
N ASP A 208 -1.96 20.93 -17.53
CA ASP A 208 -1.34 21.08 -16.22
C ASP A 208 -0.97 19.70 -15.67
N ALA A 209 0.26 19.56 -15.20
CA ALA A 209 0.78 18.30 -14.68
C ALA A 209 0.05 17.85 -13.40
N THR A 210 -0.58 18.80 -12.69
CA THR A 210 -1.46 18.52 -11.55
C THR A 210 -2.72 17.73 -11.94
N ALA A 211 -3.19 17.87 -13.19
CA ALA A 211 -4.39 17.20 -13.70
C ALA A 211 -4.12 15.75 -14.17
N LEU A 212 -2.86 15.39 -14.45
CA LEU A 212 -2.46 14.05 -14.86
C LEU A 212 -2.18 13.12 -13.68
N HIS A 213 -1.63 13.65 -12.59
CA HIS A 213 -1.40 12.91 -11.35
C HIS A 213 -2.59 12.06 -10.87
N PRO A 214 -3.87 12.52 -10.89
CA PRO A 214 -5.00 11.71 -10.45
C PRO A 214 -5.37 10.54 -11.39
N ILE A 215 -4.83 10.50 -12.61
CA ILE A 215 -5.10 9.46 -13.62
C ILE A 215 -4.01 8.37 -13.60
N CYS A 216 -2.79 8.74 -13.23
CA CYS A 216 -1.65 7.85 -13.26
C CYS A 216 -1.76 6.73 -12.20
N PRO A 217 -1.52 5.46 -12.58
CA PRO A 217 -1.44 4.38 -11.62
C PRO A 217 -0.14 4.46 -10.80
N ASN A 218 -0.22 4.00 -9.56
CA ASN A 218 0.94 3.88 -8.68
C ASN A 218 1.58 2.51 -8.91
N LEU A 219 2.86 2.52 -9.29
CA LEU A 219 3.64 1.31 -9.48
C LEU A 219 4.56 1.14 -8.27
N SER A 220 4.60 -0.04 -7.67
CA SER A 220 5.57 -0.39 -6.63
C SER A 220 6.33 -1.62 -7.09
N VAL A 221 7.65 -1.54 -7.06
CA VAL A 221 8.53 -2.63 -7.49
C VAL A 221 9.39 -3.05 -6.30
N SER A 222 9.52 -4.35 -6.11
CA SER A 222 10.50 -4.92 -5.19
C SER A 222 11.32 -6.00 -5.88
N LEU A 223 12.62 -5.98 -5.63
CA LEU A 223 13.60 -6.92 -6.12
C LEU A 223 14.34 -7.50 -4.93
N GLN A 224 14.41 -8.81 -4.84
CA GLN A 224 15.21 -9.51 -3.84
C GLN A 224 16.17 -10.47 -4.53
N GLN A 225 17.45 -10.37 -4.20
CA GLN A 225 18.54 -11.14 -4.79
C GLN A 225 19.38 -11.76 -3.68
N GLN A 226 19.55 -13.07 -3.69
CA GLN A 226 20.53 -13.73 -2.83
C GLN A 226 21.94 -13.33 -3.24
N ILE A 227 22.76 -12.91 -2.27
CA ILE A 227 24.17 -12.60 -2.49
C ILE A 227 24.98 -13.88 -2.24
N ILE A 228 25.00 -14.31 -0.98
CA ILE A 228 25.81 -15.42 -0.49
C ILE A 228 25.09 -16.16 0.64
N GLY A 229 25.07 -17.49 0.54
CA GLY A 229 24.47 -18.38 1.53
C GLY A 229 23.08 -17.90 1.99
N PRO A 230 22.86 -17.70 3.30
CA PRO A 230 21.56 -17.28 3.83
C PRO A 230 21.25 -15.79 3.64
N PHE A 231 22.17 -15.00 3.07
CA PHE A 231 22.01 -13.56 2.93
C PHE A 231 21.38 -13.20 1.57
N SER A 232 20.33 -12.39 1.62
CA SER A 232 19.73 -11.78 0.45
C SER A 232 19.60 -10.27 0.62
N PHE A 233 19.87 -9.55 -0.46
CA PHE A 233 19.58 -8.14 -0.56
C PHE A 233 18.18 -7.94 -1.11
N ARG A 234 17.46 -6.99 -0.55
CA ARG A 234 16.12 -6.61 -0.99
C ARG A 234 16.07 -5.11 -1.21
N PHE A 235 15.46 -4.76 -2.32
CA PHE A 235 15.21 -3.40 -2.75
C PHE A 235 13.71 -3.26 -2.98
N GLN A 236 13.12 -2.19 -2.46
CA GLN A 236 11.72 -1.86 -2.69
C GLN A 236 11.61 -0.36 -2.98
N SER A 237 10.81 0.00 -3.99
CA SER A 237 10.55 1.40 -4.34
C SER A 237 9.13 1.55 -4.85
N GLY A 238 8.47 2.62 -4.41
CA GLY A 238 7.34 3.20 -5.12
C GLY A 238 7.84 4.00 -6.32
N ILE A 239 7.06 4.00 -7.40
CA ILE A 239 7.26 4.81 -8.59
C ILE A 239 5.92 5.49 -8.86
N VAL A 240 5.91 6.81 -8.67
CA VAL A 240 4.79 7.65 -9.08
C VAL A 240 5.13 8.23 -10.43
N LEU A 241 4.24 8.02 -11.39
CA LEU A 241 4.38 8.57 -12.74
C LEU A 241 4.01 10.06 -12.68
N ASP A 242 5.00 10.92 -12.44
CA ASP A 242 4.82 12.37 -12.52
C ASP A 242 5.03 12.84 -13.97
N SER A 243 3.98 13.37 -14.59
CA SER A 243 4.02 13.85 -15.98
C SER A 243 4.59 15.26 -16.13
N LYS A 244 5.13 15.87 -15.08
CA LYS A 244 5.76 17.21 -15.15
C LYS A 244 6.90 17.29 -16.17
N ASP A 245 7.66 16.21 -16.34
CA ASP A 245 8.72 16.10 -17.33
C ASP A 245 8.45 14.92 -18.26
N CYS A 246 8.05 15.19 -19.51
CA CYS A 246 7.87 14.19 -20.56
C CYS A 246 9.14 13.33 -20.85
N LYS A 247 10.28 13.67 -20.23
CA LYS A 247 11.57 12.97 -20.31
C LYS A 247 11.91 12.11 -19.09
N LYS A 248 11.24 12.28 -17.94
CA LYS A 248 11.45 11.46 -16.74
C LYS A 248 10.18 10.64 -16.51
N LEU A 249 10.25 9.36 -16.84
CA LEU A 249 9.08 8.46 -16.83
C LEU A 249 8.49 8.23 -15.44
N GLY A 250 9.13 8.66 -14.35
CA GLY A 250 8.59 8.56 -12.99
C GLY A 250 9.58 9.03 -11.93
N GLN A 251 9.05 9.44 -10.78
CA GLN A 251 9.83 9.77 -9.59
C GLN A 251 9.83 8.55 -8.66
N LEU A 252 11.02 8.14 -8.18
CA LEU A 252 11.12 7.13 -7.14
C LEU A 252 10.67 7.75 -5.81
N GLU A 253 9.76 7.07 -5.13
CA GLU A 253 9.23 7.44 -3.82
C GLU A 253 9.34 6.23 -2.87
N ASP A 254 9.51 6.51 -1.57
CA ASP A 254 9.56 5.48 -0.52
C ASP A 254 10.55 4.34 -0.82
N THR A 255 11.78 4.70 -1.19
CA THR A 255 12.84 3.71 -1.40
C THR A 255 13.25 3.08 -0.07
N VAL A 256 13.29 1.74 -0.05
CA VAL A 256 13.73 0.94 1.09
C VAL A 256 14.74 -0.08 0.62
N TYR A 257 15.90 -0.09 1.27
CA TYR A 257 16.93 -1.11 1.12
C TYR A 257 16.88 -2.03 2.32
N ALA A 258 17.02 -3.33 2.10
CA ALA A 258 17.04 -4.30 3.17
C ALA A 258 18.07 -5.41 2.91
N ILE A 259 18.62 -5.93 3.99
CA ILE A 259 19.47 -7.12 4.01
C ILE A 259 18.75 -8.13 4.89
N ASP A 260 18.36 -9.25 4.29
CA ASP A 260 17.67 -10.34 4.95
C ASP A 260 18.66 -11.50 5.16
N TRP A 261 18.74 -12.00 6.40
CA TRP A 261 19.54 -13.14 6.81
C TRP A 261 18.62 -14.28 7.26
N ALA A 262 18.59 -15.36 6.50
CA ALA A 262 17.80 -16.56 6.81
C ALA A 262 18.50 -17.43 7.86
N LEU A 263 17.85 -17.61 9.01
CA LEU A 263 18.34 -18.40 10.14
C LEU A 263 17.85 -19.84 9.99
N LYS A 264 18.75 -20.75 9.58
CA LYS A 264 18.43 -22.19 9.40
C LYS A 264 17.91 -22.88 10.67
N VAL A 265 18.26 -22.37 11.85
CA VAL A 265 18.11 -23.06 13.15
C VAL A 265 16.64 -23.27 13.54
N LEU A 266 15.69 -22.54 12.95
CA LEU A 266 14.26 -22.60 13.30
C LEU A 266 13.34 -22.86 12.10
N GLY A 267 13.87 -23.35 10.98
CA GLY A 267 13.08 -23.73 9.78
C GLY A 267 12.49 -22.56 8.97
N SER A 268 12.21 -21.40 9.58
CA SER A 268 11.72 -20.17 8.94
C SER A 268 11.90 -18.92 9.83
N ALA A 269 13.04 -18.78 10.49
CA ALA A 269 13.38 -17.52 11.16
C ALA A 269 14.25 -16.65 10.24
N LYS A 270 14.06 -15.33 10.29
CA LYS A 270 14.87 -14.38 9.53
C LYS A 270 15.16 -13.11 10.33
N ALA A 271 16.37 -12.61 10.18
CA ALA A 271 16.75 -11.28 10.63
C ALA A 271 16.79 -10.36 9.41
N SER A 272 16.07 -9.25 9.45
CA SER A 272 15.98 -8.29 8.35
C SER A 272 16.40 -6.93 8.86
N PHE A 273 17.49 -6.39 8.32
CA PHE A 273 17.82 -4.97 8.51
C PHE A 273 17.27 -4.19 7.33
N TRP A 274 16.48 -3.14 7.57
CA TRP A 274 16.03 -2.24 6.52
C TRP A 274 16.39 -0.79 6.82
N TYR A 275 16.58 -0.02 5.76
CA TYR A 275 16.90 1.40 5.78
C TYR A 275 16.15 2.12 4.66
N SER A 276 15.47 3.22 5.00
CA SER A 276 14.83 4.09 4.03
C SER A 276 15.55 5.45 3.97
N PRO A 277 16.27 5.74 2.88
CA PRO A 277 16.94 7.04 2.74
C PRO A 277 15.97 8.21 2.73
N SER A 278 14.77 8.02 2.17
CA SER A 278 13.72 9.05 2.12
C SER A 278 13.28 9.49 3.52
N ARG A 279 13.33 8.58 4.49
CA ARG A 279 12.89 8.82 5.87
C ARG A 279 14.04 9.02 6.85
N GLN A 280 15.28 8.70 6.44
CA GLN A 280 16.45 8.65 7.30
C GLN A 280 16.28 7.72 8.51
N GLU A 281 15.50 6.66 8.32
CA GLU A 281 15.18 5.69 9.37
C GLU A 281 15.64 4.29 8.96
N GLY A 282 16.06 3.51 9.95
CA GLY A 282 16.37 2.11 9.77
C GLY A 282 15.95 1.30 10.99
N MET A 283 15.68 0.02 10.78
CA MET A 283 15.27 -0.89 11.84
C MET A 283 15.83 -2.27 11.57
N VAL A 284 16.13 -2.98 12.65
CA VAL A 284 16.40 -4.42 12.63
C VAL A 284 15.14 -5.12 13.09
N GLU A 285 14.63 -6.02 12.27
CA GLU A 285 13.46 -6.83 12.56
C GLU A 285 13.88 -8.30 12.63
N LEU A 286 13.46 -8.99 13.69
CA LEU A 286 13.65 -10.43 13.84
C LEU A 286 12.28 -11.10 13.73
N ARG A 287 12.07 -11.89 12.68
CA ARG A 287 10.82 -12.62 12.45
C ARG A 287 11.01 -14.10 12.71
N PHE A 288 10.08 -14.68 13.44
CA PHE A 288 10.00 -16.11 13.72
C PHE A 288 8.70 -16.66 13.15
N PHE A 289 8.75 -17.86 12.56
CA PHE A 289 7.58 -18.59 12.07
C PHE A 289 6.73 -17.80 11.05
N GLU A 290 7.30 -17.50 9.88
CA GLU A 290 6.51 -16.94 8.79
C GLU A 290 5.60 -18.05 8.21
N ASN A 291 4.27 -17.89 8.28
CA ASN A 291 3.26 -18.83 7.75
C ASN A 291 2.77 -18.42 6.36
#